data_AF-A0A9P3Q622-F1
#
_entry.id   AF-A0A9P3Q622-F1
#
_cell.length_a   1.000
_cell.length_b   1.000
_cell.length_c   1.000
_cell.angle_alpha   90.00
_cell.angle_beta   90.00
_cell.angle_gamma   90.00
#
_symmetry.space_group_name_H-M   'P 1'
#
loop_
_entity.id
_entity.type
_entity.pdbx_description
1 polymer ?
#
loop_
_entity_poly.entity_id
_entity_poly.type
_entity_poly.pdbx_seq_one_letter_code
_entity_poly.pdbx_strand_id
1 'polypeptide(L)' 'MDHSPVRAFSDGRVANRVCMWVNKFHEQTTVTASYQRNPIAYESIARYRETMRSVFVRVADGRPVTIPRMPVPLRR' A
#
# COMPACT_ATOMS: atom_id res chain seq x y z
N MET A 1 12.51 -26.35 -6.98
CA MET A 1 12.08 -25.94 -5.62
C MET A 1 11.48 -24.55 -5.75
N ASP A 2 10.17 -24.42 -5.58
CA ASP A 2 9.41 -23.16 -5.69
C ASP A 2 9.18 -22.60 -4.28
N HIS A 3 9.81 -21.47 -3.97
CA HIS A 3 9.53 -20.68 -2.79
C HIS A 3 8.32 -19.79 -3.05
N SER A 4 7.11 -20.35 -2.97
CA SER A 4 5.88 -19.57 -3.09
C SER A 4 5.66 -18.73 -1.80
N PRO A 5 5.78 -17.40 -1.82
CA PRO A 5 5.70 -16.61 -0.61
C PRO A 5 4.21 -16.35 -0.30
N VAL A 6 3.78 -16.85 0.85
CA VAL A 6 2.62 -16.37 1.62
C VAL A 6 1.34 -16.16 0.81
N ARG A 7 0.48 -17.19 0.78
CA ARG A 7 -0.91 -17.04 0.35
C ARG A 7 -1.65 -16.15 1.34
N ALA A 8 -1.87 -14.89 0.98
CA ALA A 8 -2.77 -14.01 1.71
C ALA A 8 -4.21 -14.53 1.55
N PHE A 9 -4.77 -15.10 2.63
CA PHE A 9 -6.18 -15.48 2.67
C PHE A 9 -7.04 -14.24 2.90
N SER A 10 -7.90 -13.92 1.94
CA SER A 10 -9.02 -13.00 2.15
C SER A 10 -10.29 -13.83 2.09
N ASP A 11 -11.16 -13.70 3.09
CA ASP A 11 -12.41 -14.46 3.25
C ASP A 11 -13.50 -14.11 2.22
N GLY A 12 -13.15 -13.38 1.15
CA GLY A 12 -14.05 -13.04 0.05
C GLY A 12 -15.15 -12.04 0.41
N ARG A 13 -15.19 -11.53 1.64
CA ARG A 13 -16.18 -10.52 2.03
C ARG A 13 -15.88 -9.21 1.30
N VAL A 14 -16.93 -8.57 0.77
CA VAL A 14 -16.84 -7.31 0.02
C VAL A 14 -16.09 -6.30 0.86
N ALA A 15 -14.91 -5.90 0.41
CA ALA A 15 -14.12 -4.86 1.03
C ALA A 15 -14.85 -3.52 0.83
N ASN A 16 -15.75 -3.14 1.75
CA ASN A 16 -16.38 -1.82 1.79
C ASN A 16 -15.37 -0.70 2.12
N ARG A 17 -14.12 -1.05 2.40
CA ARG A 17 -13.01 -0.16 2.72
C ARG A 17 -11.73 -0.69 2.08
N VAL A 18 -10.75 0.19 1.92
CA VAL A 18 -9.38 -0.19 1.60
C VAL A 18 -8.67 -0.60 2.88
N CYS A 19 -8.09 -1.80 2.91
CA CYS A 19 -7.19 -2.25 3.97
C CYS A 19 -5.80 -2.48 3.38
N MET A 20 -4.75 -2.00 4.06
CA MET A 20 -3.37 -2.14 3.59
C MET A 20 -2.46 -2.59 4.73
N TRP A 21 -1.52 -3.47 4.40
CA TRP A 21 -0.53 -4.01 5.32
C TRP A 21 0.87 -3.81 4.75
N VAL A 22 1.78 -3.31 5.58
CA VAL A 22 3.22 -3.30 5.30
C VAL A 22 3.82 -4.47 6.06
N ASN A 23 4.47 -5.38 5.35
CA ASN A 23 5.04 -6.60 5.91
C ASN A 23 6.55 -6.58 5.72
N LYS A 24 7.31 -6.72 6.81
CA LYS A 24 8.76 -6.95 6.75
C LYS A 24 9.03 -8.46 6.80
N PHE A 25 9.61 -8.97 5.72
CA PHE A 25 10.21 -10.31 5.66
C PHE A 25 11.72 -10.20 5.81
N HIS A 26 12.42 -11.33 5.87
CA HIS A 26 13.87 -11.36 6.07
C HIS A 26 14.59 -10.44 5.08
N GLU A 27 14.36 -10.63 3.78
CA GLU A 27 15.08 -9.91 2.71
C GLU A 27 14.29 -8.75 2.10
N GLN A 28 12.97 -8.69 2.31
CA GLN A 28 12.12 -7.74 1.59
C GLN A 28 11.04 -7.10 2.46
N THR A 29 10.58 -5.93 2.06
CA THR A 29 9.38 -5.28 2.58
C THR A 29 8.31 -5.32 1.49
N THR A 30 7.12 -5.82 1.81
CA THR A 30 5.99 -5.85 0.87
C THR A 30 4.84 -4.99 1.38
N VAL A 31 4.04 -4.52 0.43
CA VAL A 31 2.76 -3.87 0.71
C VAL A 31 1.65 -4.70 0.06
N THR A 32 0.72 -5.15 0.89
CA THR A 32 -0.49 -5.85 0.45
C THR A 32 -1.69 -4.92 0.63
N ALA A 33 -2.61 -4.91 -0.34
CA ALA A 33 -3.83 -4.11 -0.27
C ALA A 33 -5.06 -4.98 -0.61
N SER A 34 -6.12 -4.83 0.17
CA SER A 34 -7.46 -5.35 -0.09
C SER A 34 -8.40 -4.19 -0.35
N TYR A 35 -9.16 -4.28 -1.43
CA TYR A 35 -10.06 -3.23 -1.91
C TYR A 35 -11.16 -3.85 -2.79
N GLN A 36 -12.27 -3.12 -2.96
CA GLN A 36 -13.32 -3.55 -3.88
C GLN A 36 -12.78 -3.58 -5.31
N ARG A 37 -12.96 -4.72 -6.00
CA ARG A 37 -12.47 -4.91 -7.37
C ARG A 37 -13.28 -4.07 -8.37
N ASN A 38 -12.81 -2.86 -8.63
CA ASN A 38 -13.28 -2.02 -9.74
C ASN A 38 -12.09 -1.25 -10.35
N PRO A 39 -12.19 -0.77 -11.60
CA PRO A 39 -11.08 -0.12 -12.30
C PRO A 39 -10.53 1.12 -11.58
N ILE A 40 -11.41 1.94 -11.01
CA ILE A 40 -11.03 3.17 -10.29
C ILE A 40 -10.20 2.84 -9.04
N ALA A 41 -10.64 1.85 -8.26
CA ALA A 41 -9.93 1.40 -7.07
C ALA A 41 -8.58 0.77 -7.44
N TYR A 42 -8.52 -0.03 -8.51
CA TYR A 42 -7.27 -0.60 -9.00
C TYR A 42 -6.24 0.48 -9.33
N GLU A 43 -6.61 1.46 -10.16
CA GLU A 43 -5.70 2.57 -10.53
C GLU A 43 -5.28 3.40 -9.33
N SER A 44 -6.23 3.69 -8.43
CA SER A 44 -5.96 4.50 -7.23
C SER A 44 -4.97 3.79 -6.31
N ILE A 45 -5.16 2.49 -6.07
CA ILE A 45 -4.26 1.68 -5.24
C ILE A 45 -2.91 1.50 -5.93
N ALA A 46 -2.86 1.34 -7.25
CA ALA A 46 -1.60 1.27 -8.00
C ALA A 46 -0.77 2.56 -7.82
N ARG A 47 -1.38 3.74 -8.02
CA ARG A 47 -0.71 5.03 -7.79
C ARG A 47 -0.25 5.21 -6.35
N TYR A 48 -1.08 4.80 -5.39
CA TYR A 48 -0.75 4.90 -3.97
C TYR A 48 0.43 4.00 -3.59
N ARG A 49 0.45 2.75 -4.10
CA ARG A 49 1.56 1.80 -3.89
C ARG A 49 2.88 2.31 -4.46
N GLU A 50 2.85 2.88 -5.66
CA GLU A 50 4.07 3.43 -6.26
C GLU A 50 4.61 4.64 -5.48
N THR A 51 3.70 5.52 -5.03
CA THR A 51 4.08 6.67 -4.19
C THR A 51 4.68 6.22 -2.87
N MET A 52 4.07 5.24 -2.19
CA MET A 52 4.62 4.68 -0.96
C MET A 52 5.99 4.03 -1.19
N ARG A 53 6.17 3.29 -2.29
CA ARG A 53 7.48 2.71 -2.65
C ARG A 53 8.54 3.80 -2.76
N SER A 54 8.26 4.87 -3.50
CA SER A 54 9.18 6.02 -3.64
C SER A 54 9.54 6.63 -2.27
N VAL A 55 8.55 6.81 -1.40
CA VAL A 55 8.76 7.30 -0.03
C VAL A 55 9.62 6.34 0.79
N PHE A 56 9.33 5.03 0.77
CA PHE A 56 10.08 4.03 1.53
C PHE A 56 11.54 3.94 1.09
N VAL A 57 11.80 3.93 -0.23
CA VAL A 57 13.17 3.95 -0.76
C VAL A 57 13.90 5.21 -0.30
N ARG A 58 13.26 6.37 -0.39
CA ARG A 58 13.88 7.64 0.03
C ARG A 58 14.25 7.65 1.51
N VAL A 59 13.39 7.12 2.38
CA VAL A 59 13.68 6.98 3.82
C VAL A 59 14.80 5.98 4.06
N ALA A 60 14.80 4.84 3.35
CA ALA A 60 15.85 3.83 3.47
C ALA A 60 17.22 4.38 3.06
N ASP A 61 17.26 5.28 2.07
CA ASP A 61 18.45 6.01 1.63
C ASP A 61 18.87 7.14 2.62
N GLY A 62 18.18 7.29 3.75
CA GLY A 62 18.48 8.31 4.76
C GLY A 62 18.05 9.73 4.39
N ARG A 63 17.23 9.91 3.33
CA ARG A 63 16.79 11.23 2.88
C ARG A 63 15.45 11.61 3.54
N PRO A 64 15.29 12.87 4.00
CA PRO A 64 14.06 13.31 4.61
C PRO A 64 12.90 13.31 3.59
N VAL A 65 11.73 12.85 4.04
CA VAL A 65 10.48 12.94 3.29
C VAL A 65 9.86 14.29 3.60
N THR A 66 9.89 15.21 2.65
CA THR A 66 9.07 16.42 2.75
C THR A 66 7.63 16.02 2.45
N ILE A 67 6.76 16.07 3.46
CA ILE A 67 5.32 15.86 3.29
C ILE A 67 4.72 17.24 2.98
N PRO A 68 4.18 17.47 1.77
CA PRO A 68 3.41 18.67 1.51
C PRO A 68 2.23 18.68 2.50
N ARG A 69 2.12 19.72 3.33
CA ARG A 69 0.91 19.91 4.16
C ARG A 69 -0.26 20.15 3.21
N MET A 70 -1.02 19.11 2.89
CA MET A 70 -2.31 19.31 2.24
C MET A 70 -3.26 19.93 3.27
N PRO A 71 -4.03 20.97 2.91
CA PRO A 71 -5.12 21.42 3.76
C PRO A 71 -6.09 20.25 3.94
N VAL A 72 -6.29 19.83 5.19
CA VAL A 72 -7.34 18.88 5.55
C VAL A 72 -8.66 19.52 5.10
N PRO A 73 -9.45 18.90 4.21
CA PRO A 73 -10.78 19.41 3.91
C PRO A 73 -11.57 19.35 5.22
N LEU A 74 -12.02 20.52 5.70
CA LEU A 74 -13.03 20.58 6.73
C LEU A 74 -14.23 19.78 6.21
N ARG A 75 -14.55 18.68 6.89
CA ARG A 75 -15.80 17.95 6.62
C ARG A 75 -16.95 18.94 6.80
N ARG A 76 -17.71 19.19 5.73
CA ARG A 76 -19.06 19.77 5.83
C ARG A 76 -20.04 18.67 6.20
#